data_AF-A0A5F2HUQ4-F1
#
_entry.id   AF-A0A5F2HUQ4-F1
#
_cell.length_a   1.000
_cell.length_b   1.000
_cell.length_c   1.000
_cell.angle_alpha   90.00
_cell.angle_beta   90.00
_cell.angle_gamma   90.00
#
_symmetry.space_group_name_H-M   'P 1'
#
loop_
_entity.id
_entity.type
_entity.pdbx_description
1 polymer ?
#
loop_
_entity_poly.entity_id
_entity_poly.type
_entity_poly.pdbx_seq_one_letter_code
_entity_poly.pdbx_strand_id
1 'polypeptide(L)'
;ALPDHPLVSTALRKLEAENVPTVQIVTQISGTRSTYVGIDNYAAGRMAGLLMARMQRRPGKVVAICHSQIYRVHRDRVRGFFDYLIDEGQGFEPMAA
;
A
#
# COMPACT_ATOMS: atom_id res chain seq x y z
N ALA A 1 2.90 8.16 -7.63
CA ALA A 1 3.02 6.69 -7.63
C ALA A 1 2.86 6.20 -9.06
N LEU A 2 3.44 5.05 -9.42
CA LEU A 2 3.31 4.44 -10.74
C LEU A 2 2.54 3.10 -10.64
N PRO A 3 1.65 2.75 -11.57
CA PRO A 3 1.11 1.39 -11.62
C PRO A 3 2.20 0.39 -12.05
N ASP A 4 2.01 -0.89 -11.72
CA ASP A 4 2.87 -1.96 -12.24
C ASP A 4 2.70 -2.03 -13.77
N HIS A 5 3.68 -1.49 -14.50
CA HIS A 5 3.62 -1.36 -15.95
C HIS A 5 4.59 -2.34 -16.64
N PRO A 6 4.13 -3.18 -17.58
CA PRO A 6 4.98 -4.19 -18.24
C PRO A 6 6.26 -3.61 -18.85
N LEU A 7 6.17 -2.51 -19.58
CA LEU A 7 7.34 -1.86 -20.19
C LEU A 7 8.42 -1.47 -19.17
N VAL A 8 8.02 -1.01 -17.99
CA VAL A 8 8.97 -0.62 -16.93
C VAL A 8 9.59 -1.87 -16.31
N SER A 9 8.81 -2.91 -16.06
CA SER A 9 9.35 -4.19 -15.56
C SER A 9 10.34 -4.83 -16.54
N THR A 10 10.07 -4.76 -17.85
CA THR A 10 10.97 -5.27 -18.89
C THR A 10 12.26 -4.46 -18.94
N ALA A 11 12.17 -3.12 -18.86
CA ALA A 11 13.35 -2.26 -18.84
C ALA A 11 14.22 -2.52 -17.60
N LEU A 12 13.61 -2.65 -16.42
CA LEU A 12 14.33 -2.98 -15.17
C LEU A 12 15.02 -4.34 -15.27
N ARG A 13 14.34 -5.38 -15.79
CA ARG A 13 14.95 -6.70 -15.98
C ARG A 13 16.10 -6.69 -16.97
N LYS A 14 16.04 -5.86 -18.02
CA LYS A 14 17.15 -5.68 -18.95
C LYS A 14 18.38 -5.09 -18.24
N LEU A 15 18.18 -4.02 -17.46
CA LEU A 15 19.25 -3.41 -16.67
C LEU A 15 19.84 -4.39 -15.64
N GLU A 16 19.00 -5.19 -15.00
CA GLU A 16 19.44 -6.25 -14.08
C GLU A 16 20.28 -7.32 -14.79
N ALA A 17 19.90 -7.74 -16.00
CA ALA A 17 20.67 -8.69 -16.81
C ALA A 17 22.04 -8.12 -17.24
N GLU A 18 22.12 -6.79 -17.41
CA GLU A 18 23.36 -6.06 -17.72
C GLU A 18 24.19 -5.73 -16.45
N ASN A 19 23.76 -6.20 -15.27
CA ASN A 19 24.37 -5.88 -13.97
C ASN A 19 24.43 -4.38 -13.64
N VAL A 20 23.51 -3.60 -14.20
CA VAL A 20 23.39 -2.17 -13.89
C VAL A 20 22.61 -2.03 -12.57
N PRO A 21 23.19 -1.45 -11.51
CA PRO A 21 22.50 -1.28 -10.24
C PRO A 21 21.35 -0.30 -10.39
N THR A 22 20.18 -0.68 -9.86
CA THR A 22 18.95 0.12 -9.91
C THR A 22 18.36 0.29 -8.51
N VAL A 23 17.81 1.47 -8.24
CA VAL A 23 17.09 1.79 -7.00
C VAL A 23 15.72 2.34 -7.38
N GLN A 24 14.68 1.79 -6.76
CA GLN A 24 13.30 2.19 -6.95
C GLN A 24 12.85 3.06 -5.77
N ILE A 25 12.49 4.31 -6.04
CA ILE A 25 12.11 5.29 -5.02
C ILE A 25 10.60 5.52 -5.09
N VAL A 26 9.92 5.58 -3.94
CA VAL A 26 8.47 5.79 -3.77
C VAL A 26 7.61 4.61 -4.25
N THR A 27 7.84 4.09 -5.46
CA THR A 27 7.07 2.99 -6.05
C THR A 27 7.97 1.79 -6.32
N GLN A 28 7.50 0.60 -5.94
CA GLN A 28 8.17 -0.66 -6.25
C GLN A 28 7.41 -1.41 -7.35
N ILE A 29 8.12 -1.80 -8.40
CA ILE A 29 7.67 -2.66 -9.49
C ILE A 29 7.83 -4.11 -9.10
N SER A 30 6.74 -4.85 -9.18
CA SER A 30 6.68 -6.25 -8.78
C SER A 30 7.58 -7.13 -9.68
N GLY A 31 8.26 -8.12 -9.09
CA GLY A 31 9.05 -9.10 -9.84
C GLY A 31 10.36 -8.55 -10.43
N THR A 32 10.97 -7.58 -9.76
CA THR A 32 12.31 -7.02 -10.04
C THR A 32 13.18 -7.14 -8.77
N ARG A 33 14.50 -7.18 -8.93
CA ARG A 33 15.49 -7.37 -7.86
C ARG A 33 16.02 -6.05 -7.30
N SER A 34 15.65 -4.91 -7.88
CA SER A 34 16.12 -3.58 -7.47
C SER A 34 15.81 -3.28 -6.00
N THR A 35 16.71 -2.55 -5.33
CA THR A 35 16.47 -2.04 -3.99
C THR A 35 15.32 -1.04 -3.99
N TYR A 36 14.42 -1.16 -3.02
CA TYR A 36 13.33 -0.20 -2.82
C TYR A 36 13.63 0.76 -1.67
N VAL A 37 13.42 2.05 -1.90
CA VAL A 37 13.48 3.10 -0.88
C VAL A 37 12.14 3.82 -0.83
N GLY A 38 11.45 3.66 0.29
CA GLY A 38 10.17 4.29 0.56
C GLY A 38 9.60 3.84 1.89
N ILE A 39 8.38 4.29 2.19
CA ILE A 39 7.70 3.89 3.42
C ILE A 39 7.04 2.52 3.27
N ASP A 40 6.81 1.86 4.39
CA ASP A 40 5.88 0.74 4.45
C ASP A 40 4.44 1.27 4.35
N ASN A 41 3.85 1.15 3.16
CA ASN A 41 2.49 1.61 2.88
C ASN A 41 1.44 0.79 3.62
N TYR A 42 1.72 -0.48 3.92
CA TYR A 42 0.83 -1.32 4.71
C TYR A 42 0.81 -0.87 6.18
N ALA A 43 1.98 -0.68 6.78
CA ALA A 43 2.11 -0.14 8.13
C ALA A 43 1.50 1.27 8.24
N ALA A 44 1.65 2.11 7.21
CA ALA A 44 0.99 3.42 7.16
C ALA A 44 -0.55 3.29 7.18
N GLY A 45 -1.10 2.30 6.46
CA GLY A 45 -2.52 1.96 6.51
C GLY A 45 -2.97 1.52 7.92
N ARG A 46 -2.23 0.59 8.53
CA ARG A 46 -2.46 0.13 9.91
C ARG A 46 -2.50 1.30 10.89
N MET A 47 -1.54 2.22 10.78
CA MET A 47 -1.47 3.42 11.61
C MET A 47 -2.70 4.32 11.42
N ALA A 48 -3.19 4.49 10.19
CA ALA A 48 -4.41 5.25 9.94
C ALA A 48 -5.64 4.60 10.62
N GLY A 49 -5.75 3.27 10.62
CA GLY A 49 -6.80 2.54 11.33
C GLY A 49 -6.75 2.81 12.83
N LEU A 50 -5.55 2.74 13.43
CA LEU A 50 -5.31 3.04 14.85
C LEU A 50 -5.75 4.46 15.22
N LEU A 51 -5.28 5.46 14.46
CA LEU A 51 -5.60 6.85 14.73
C LEU A 51 -7.10 7.10 14.61
N MET A 52 -7.74 6.58 13.56
CA MET A 52 -9.18 6.70 13.40
C MET A 52 -9.92 6.08 14.60
N ALA A 53 -9.58 4.85 14.99
CA ALA A 53 -10.27 4.14 16.06
C ALA A 53 -10.14 4.87 17.41
N ARG A 54 -8.99 5.50 17.68
CA ARG A 54 -8.75 6.27 18.91
C ARG A 54 -9.35 7.67 18.91
N MET A 55 -9.55 8.28 17.74
CA MET A 55 -10.09 9.63 17.63
C MET A 55 -11.62 9.67 17.61
N GLN A 56 -12.27 8.55 17.27
CA GLN A 56 -13.72 8.46 17.24
C GLN A 56 -14.30 8.15 18.63
N ARG A 57 -15.37 8.86 18.99
CA ARG A 57 -16.06 8.66 20.28
C ARG A 57 -16.96 7.43 20.30
N ARG A 58 -17.40 6.97 19.13
CA ARG A 58 -18.32 5.84 18.97
C ARG A 58 -17.91 4.99 17.75
N PRO A 59 -18.03 3.65 17.85
CA PRO A 59 -17.82 2.76 16.72
C PRO A 59 -18.93 2.90 15.66
N GLY A 60 -18.69 2.37 14.47
CA GLY A 60 -19.69 2.35 13.39
C GLY A 60 -19.14 1.81 12.06
N LYS A 61 -19.93 1.95 11.01
CA LYS A 61 -19.57 1.52 9.66
C LYS A 61 -18.49 2.41 9.05
N VAL A 62 -17.51 1.80 8.40
CA VAL A 62 -16.35 2.51 7.84
C VAL A 62 -16.15 2.15 6.38
N VAL A 63 -15.98 3.17 5.53
CA VAL A 63 -15.55 3.05 4.14
C VAL A 63 -14.19 3.72 3.97
N ALA A 64 -13.31 3.10 3.19
CA ALA A 64 -12.03 3.67 2.78
C ALA A 64 -12.12 4.13 1.31
N ILE A 65 -11.79 5.39 1.04
CA ILE A 65 -11.75 5.95 -0.31
C ILE A 65 -10.29 6.20 -0.69
N CYS A 66 -9.89 5.76 -1.88
CA CYS A 66 -8.59 6.08 -2.47
C CYS A 66 -8.76 6.51 -3.92
N HIS A 67 -7.73 7.13 -4.50
CA HIS A 67 -7.81 7.61 -5.88
C HIS A 67 -8.02 6.47 -6.90
N SER A 68 -7.23 5.41 -6.82
CA SER A 68 -7.38 4.24 -7.67
C SER A 68 -6.67 3.01 -7.11
N GLN A 69 -7.32 1.85 -7.25
CA GLN A 69 -6.77 0.56 -6.83
C GLN A 69 -5.71 0.00 -7.81
N ILE A 70 -5.43 0.68 -8.94
CA ILE A 70 -4.37 0.24 -9.86
C ILE A 70 -2.97 0.40 -9.24
N TYR A 71 -2.82 1.33 -8.29
CA TYR A 71 -1.57 1.59 -7.60
C TYR A 71 -1.42 0.69 -6.38
N ARG A 72 -0.33 -0.09 -6.36
CA ARG A 72 -0.01 -0.97 -5.22
C ARG A 72 0.05 -0.20 -3.89
N VAL A 73 0.63 1.00 -3.89
CA VAL A 73 0.72 1.84 -2.68
C VAL A 73 -0.64 2.19 -2.08
N HIS A 74 -1.67 2.36 -2.92
CA HIS A 74 -3.04 2.64 -2.44
C HIS A 74 -3.71 1.37 -1.93
N ARG A 75 -3.54 0.25 -2.65
CA ARG A 75 -4.02 -1.06 -2.17
C ARG A 75 -3.43 -1.43 -0.82
N ASP A 76 -2.12 -1.27 -0.64
CA ASP A 76 -1.43 -1.64 0.60
C ASP A 76 -1.91 -0.78 1.79
N ARG A 77 -2.14 0.52 1.57
CA ARG A 77 -2.70 1.41 2.61
C ARG A 77 -4.13 1.05 2.98
N VAL A 78 -4.99 0.83 1.97
CA VAL A 78 -6.40 0.45 2.18
C VAL A 78 -6.48 -0.90 2.91
N ARG A 79 -5.65 -1.87 2.50
CA ARG A 79 -5.54 -3.17 3.17
C ARG A 79 -5.10 -3.02 4.61
N GLY A 80 -3.98 -2.32 4.87
CA GLY A 80 -3.49 -2.14 6.25
C GLY A 80 -4.48 -1.40 7.15
N PHE A 81 -5.24 -0.45 6.60
CA PHE A 81 -6.30 0.24 7.31
C PHE A 81 -7.42 -0.71 7.75
N PHE A 82 -7.93 -1.52 6.83
CA PHE A 82 -8.99 -2.48 7.15
C PHE A 82 -8.50 -3.62 8.04
N ASP A 83 -7.31 -4.15 7.80
CA ASP A 83 -6.71 -5.19 8.65
C ASP A 83 -6.62 -4.71 10.10
N TYR A 84 -6.19 -3.46 10.35
CA TYR A 84 -6.22 -2.91 11.71
C TYR A 84 -7.63 -2.89 12.31
N LEU A 85 -8.64 -2.47 11.53
CA LEU A 85 -10.02 -2.40 12.05
C LEU A 85 -10.60 -3.79 12.36
N ILE A 86 -10.24 -4.80 11.56
CA ILE A 86 -10.63 -6.20 11.76
C ILE A 86 -9.94 -6.77 12.99
N ASP A 87 -8.63 -6.54 13.13
CA ASP A 87 -7.82 -7.12 14.20
C ASP A 87 -8.08 -6.44 15.57
N GLU A 88 -8.16 -5.11 15.57
CA GLU A 88 -8.02 -4.27 16.78
C GLU A 88 -9.10 -3.16 16.89
N GLY A 89 -9.94 -2.97 15.87
CA GLY A 89 -10.82 -1.80 15.76
C GLY A 89 -11.94 -1.75 16.80
N GLN A 90 -12.43 -2.91 17.28
CA GLN A 90 -13.55 -3.07 18.22
C GLN A 90 -14.80 -2.21 17.89
N GLY A 91 -15.78 -2.85 17.25
CA GLY A 91 -17.08 -2.25 16.92
C GLY A 91 -17.08 -1.42 15.64
N PHE A 92 -15.92 -1.09 15.06
CA PHE A 92 -15.89 -0.61 13.69
C PHE A 92 -16.20 -1.75 12.73
N GLU A 93 -17.07 -1.47 11.77
CA GLU A 93 -17.51 -2.41 10.74
C GLU A 93 -16.96 -1.96 9.38
N PRO A 94 -15.85 -2.56 8.90
CA PRO A 94 -15.37 -2.35 7.54
C PRO A 94 -16.45 -2.69 6.53
N MET A 95 -16.86 -1.73 5.73
CA MET A 95 -17.69 -1.97 4.57
C MET A 95 -16.76 -2.24 3.38
N ALA A 96 -17.04 -3.30 2.62
CA ALA A 96 -16.34 -3.55 1.37
C ALA A 96 -16.43 -2.29 0.48
N ALA A 97 -15.26 -1.78 0.08
CA ALA A 97 -15.11 -0.67 -0.84
C ALA A 97 -15.12 -1.16 -2.30
#